data_AF-A0A383D8E4-F1
#
_entry.id   AF-A0A383D8E4-F1
#
_cell.length_a   1.000
_cell.length_b   1.000
_cell.length_c   1.000
_cell.angle_alpha   90.00
_cell.angle_beta   90.00
_cell.angle_gamma   90.00
#
_symmetry.space_group_name_H-M   'P 1'
#
loop_
_entity.id
_entity.type
_entity.pdbx_description
1 polymer ?
#
loop_
_entity_poly.entity_id
_entity_poly.type
_entity_poly.pdbx_seq_one_letter_code
_entity_poly.pdbx_strand_id
1 'polypeptide(L)'
;NDDKIVTFHDSCNVSRGSRMGDTPGGQFTIPRALLRSACNHFVDMAPETTHEHTFCCGGGGGLLTDDLLELRVRGALPRASALRKVIEEDGVTHMAAICAICKSQFSKVLPEYGMAMDMIVSLHQLIGDALVFESAQ
;
A
#
# COMPACT_ATOMS: atom_id res chain seq x y z
N ASN A 1 14.50 -3.32 7.22
CA ASN A 1 13.19 -2.64 7.41
C ASN A 1 12.59 -3.06 8.75
N ASP A 2 13.40 -3.06 9.80
CA ASP A 2 13.10 -3.82 11.02
C ASP A 2 12.29 -2.96 12.01
N ASP A 3 12.36 -1.65 11.81
CA ASP A 3 11.59 -0.61 12.48
C ASP A 3 10.11 -0.55 12.05
N LYS A 4 9.70 -1.34 11.05
CA LYS A 4 8.37 -1.24 10.43
C LYS A 4 7.57 -2.53 10.56
N ILE A 5 6.29 -2.40 10.92
CA ILE A 5 5.27 -3.45 10.77
C ILE A 5 4.46 -3.08 9.53
N VAL A 6 4.68 -3.82 8.45
CA VAL A 6 4.21 -3.44 7.11
C VAL A 6 2.95 -4.21 6.74
N THR A 7 1.95 -3.51 6.20
CA THR A 7 0.83 -4.10 5.46
C THR A 7 0.87 -3.72 3.97
N PHE A 8 -0.01 -4.30 3.15
CA PHE A 8 0.00 -4.06 1.70
C PHE A 8 -1.33 -3.55 1.16
N HIS A 9 -1.28 -2.45 0.41
CA HIS A 9 -2.39 -1.97 -0.41
C HIS A 9 -2.36 -2.59 -1.80
N ASP A 10 -3.19 -3.60 -2.01
CA ASP A 10 -3.50 -4.15 -3.32
C ASP A 10 -4.08 -3.03 -4.22
N SER A 11 -3.29 -2.51 -5.14
CA SER A 11 -3.71 -1.37 -5.97
C SER A 11 -4.76 -1.84 -6.97
N CYS A 12 -5.86 -1.10 -7.12
CA CYS A 12 -7.02 -1.56 -7.89
C CYS A 12 -6.69 -1.91 -9.36
N ASN A 13 -5.87 -1.11 -10.04
CA ASN A 13 -5.47 -1.39 -11.42
C ASN A 13 -4.57 -2.63 -11.53
N VAL A 14 -3.70 -2.85 -10.54
CA VAL A 14 -2.86 -4.06 -10.48
C VAL A 14 -3.70 -5.29 -10.17
N SER A 15 -4.65 -5.16 -9.24
CA SER A 15 -5.48 -6.25 -8.73
C SER A 15 -6.53 -6.73 -9.74
N ARG A 16 -7.18 -5.80 -10.44
CA ARG A 16 -8.33 -6.08 -11.33
C ARG A 16 -8.10 -5.77 -12.80
N GLY A 17 -7.11 -4.94 -13.14
CA GLY A 17 -6.85 -4.47 -14.50
C GLY A 17 -5.57 -5.00 -15.13
N SER A 18 -4.77 -5.76 -14.37
CA SER A 18 -3.45 -6.22 -14.82
C SER A 18 -3.15 -7.62 -14.32
N ARG A 19 -2.07 -8.20 -14.87
CA ARG A 19 -1.42 -9.41 -14.38
C ARG A 19 0.05 -9.08 -14.14
N MET A 20 0.65 -9.74 -13.16
CA MET A 20 2.07 -9.60 -12.85
C MET A 20 2.73 -10.98 -12.89
N GLY A 21 3.92 -11.05 -13.49
CA GLY A 21 4.65 -12.31 -13.64
C GLY A 21 4.05 -13.26 -14.68
N ASP A 22 4.54 -14.48 -14.67
CA ASP A 22 4.25 -15.56 -15.61
C ASP A 22 3.10 -16.49 -15.17
N THR A 23 2.64 -16.38 -13.92
CA THR A 23 1.59 -17.24 -13.34
C THR A 23 0.29 -16.47 -13.06
N PRO A 24 -0.89 -17.13 -13.13
CA PRO A 24 -2.15 -16.51 -12.73
C PRO A 24 -2.12 -16.09 -11.26
N GLY A 25 -2.63 -14.90 -10.94
CA GLY A 25 -2.65 -14.38 -9.56
C GLY A 25 -1.30 -13.83 -9.06
N GLY A 26 -0.28 -13.76 -9.92
CA GLY A 26 1.03 -13.23 -9.56
C GLY A 26 0.99 -11.79 -9.02
N GLN A 27 0.00 -10.97 -9.42
CA GLN A 27 -0.20 -9.62 -8.89
C GLN A 27 -0.52 -9.59 -7.39
N PHE A 28 -0.95 -10.72 -6.82
CA PHE A 28 -1.23 -10.85 -5.40
C PHE A 28 -0.09 -11.51 -4.64
N THR A 29 0.53 -12.54 -5.22
CA THR A 29 1.57 -13.33 -4.57
C THR A 29 2.95 -12.66 -4.64
N ILE A 30 3.32 -12.08 -5.77
CA ILE A 30 4.65 -11.49 -5.99
C ILE A 30 4.91 -10.32 -5.04
N PRO A 31 4.01 -9.32 -4.89
CA PRO A 31 4.26 -8.20 -3.97
C PRO A 31 4.42 -8.67 -2.52
N ARG A 32 3.61 -9.65 -2.10
CA ARG A 32 3.67 -10.21 -0.73
C ARG A 32 4.96 -10.99 -0.50
N ALA A 33 5.39 -11.80 -1.48
CA ALA A 33 6.66 -12.52 -1.39
C ALA A 33 7.84 -11.55 -1.27
N LEU A 34 7.84 -10.47 -2.06
CA LEU A 34 8.85 -9.42 -1.98
C LEU A 34 8.83 -8.73 -0.60
N LEU A 35 7.67 -8.36 -0.08
CA LEU A 35 7.55 -7.74 1.25
C LEU A 35 8.03 -8.64 2.37
N ARG A 36 7.65 -9.93 2.36
CA ARG A 36 8.13 -10.92 3.33
C ARG A 36 9.64 -11.17 3.25
N SER A 37 10.25 -10.90 2.09
CA SER A 37 11.69 -11.03 1.90
C SER A 37 12.44 -9.76 2.33
N ALA A 38 11.84 -8.59 2.14
CA ALA A 38 12.46 -7.29 2.42
C ALA A 38 12.16 -6.73 3.83
N CYS A 39 11.14 -7.25 4.51
CA CYS A 39 10.68 -6.78 5.81
C CYS A 39 10.50 -7.93 6.80
N ASN A 40 11.01 -7.77 8.01
CA ASN A 40 10.90 -8.79 9.06
C ASN A 40 9.47 -8.90 9.64
N HIS A 41 8.68 -7.83 9.57
CA HIS A 41 7.31 -7.79 10.09
C HIS A 41 6.33 -7.42 8.98
N PHE A 42 5.56 -8.40 8.53
CA PHE A 42 4.52 -8.21 7.52
C PHE A 42 3.19 -8.81 8.01
N VAL A 43 2.14 -7.98 7.96
CA VAL A 43 0.76 -8.37 8.31
C VAL A 43 -0.15 -7.99 7.16
N ASP A 44 -0.91 -8.96 6.66
CA ASP A 44 -1.90 -8.69 5.61
C ASP A 44 -3.19 -8.16 6.23
N MET A 45 -3.91 -7.31 5.48
CA MET A 45 -5.23 -6.87 5.91
C MET A 45 -6.26 -8.00 5.77
N ALA A 46 -7.43 -7.80 6.39
CA ALA A 46 -8.52 -8.77 6.35
C ALA A 46 -8.88 -9.18 4.90
N PRO A 47 -9.10 -10.48 4.61
CA PRO A 47 -9.27 -11.00 3.24
C PRO A 47 -10.36 -10.31 2.42
N GLU A 48 -11.43 -9.86 3.06
CA GLU A 48 -12.55 -9.13 2.45
C GLU A 48 -12.17 -7.72 1.98
N THR A 49 -10.94 -7.27 2.23
CA THR A 49 -10.44 -5.93 1.89
C THR A 49 -9.17 -5.96 1.02
N THR A 50 -8.70 -7.14 0.63
CA THR A 50 -7.48 -7.35 -0.14
C THR A 50 -7.80 -8.02 -1.49
N HIS A 51 -6.78 -8.26 -2.30
CA HIS A 51 -6.89 -8.93 -3.59
C HIS A 51 -7.94 -8.25 -4.49
N GLU A 52 -8.85 -9.01 -5.11
CA GLU A 52 -9.91 -8.47 -5.96
C GLU A 52 -10.94 -7.64 -5.20
N HIS A 53 -11.11 -7.88 -3.90
CA HIS A 53 -11.99 -7.13 -2.99
C HIS A 53 -11.37 -5.81 -2.52
N THR A 54 -10.17 -5.47 -3.01
CA THR A 54 -9.49 -4.24 -2.62
C THR A 54 -10.35 -2.98 -2.85
N PHE A 55 -10.47 -2.16 -1.81
CA PHE A 55 -10.98 -0.79 -1.88
C PHE A 55 -9.99 0.13 -2.60
N CYS A 56 -10.54 1.03 -3.43
CA CYS A 56 -9.81 2.07 -4.12
C CYS A 56 -9.13 3.05 -3.14
N CYS A 57 -8.03 3.66 -3.56
CA CYS A 57 -7.38 4.75 -2.82
C CYS A 57 -8.11 6.10 -2.94
N GLY A 58 -9.03 6.24 -3.89
CA GLY A 58 -9.76 7.49 -4.16
C GLY A 58 -9.04 8.48 -5.08
N GLY A 59 -7.81 8.19 -5.53
CA GLY A 59 -7.00 9.10 -6.38
C GLY A 59 -6.87 8.72 -7.86
N GLY A 60 -7.34 7.55 -8.27
CA GLY A 60 -7.29 7.08 -9.67
C GLY A 60 -8.28 7.80 -10.59
N GLY A 61 -8.28 7.46 -11.88
CA GLY A 61 -9.31 7.94 -12.82
C GLY A 61 -9.29 9.45 -13.12
N GLY A 62 -8.14 10.10 -12.96
CA GLY A 62 -8.01 11.55 -13.17
C GLY A 62 -8.39 12.40 -11.95
N LEU A 63 -8.65 11.78 -10.79
CA LEU A 63 -9.08 12.49 -9.59
C LEU A 63 -7.96 13.17 -8.81
N LEU A 64 -6.68 12.89 -9.12
CA LEU A 64 -5.51 13.36 -8.36
C LEU A 64 -5.18 14.86 -8.57
N THR A 65 -6.19 15.72 -8.56
CA THR A 65 -6.08 17.19 -8.51
C THR A 65 -6.39 17.68 -7.09
N ASP A 66 -5.89 18.86 -6.74
CA ASP A 66 -6.09 19.45 -5.41
C ASP A 66 -7.52 19.96 -5.21
N ASP A 67 -8.20 20.39 -6.29
CA ASP A 67 -9.60 20.84 -6.26
C ASP A 67 -10.59 19.73 -5.83
N LEU A 68 -10.16 18.47 -5.93
CA LEU A 68 -10.97 17.29 -5.61
C LEU A 68 -10.55 16.62 -4.30
N LEU A 69 -9.76 17.28 -3.45
CA LEU A 69 -9.28 16.69 -2.19
C LEU A 69 -10.42 16.16 -1.32
N GLU A 70 -11.52 16.90 -1.17
CA GLU A 70 -12.66 16.45 -0.39
C GLU A 70 -13.27 15.15 -0.92
N LEU A 71 -13.44 15.05 -2.25
CA LEU A 71 -13.96 13.84 -2.91
C LEU A 71 -12.98 12.67 -2.73
N ARG A 72 -11.68 12.93 -2.89
CA ARG A 72 -10.60 11.97 -2.72
C ARG A 72 -10.56 11.41 -1.29
N VAL A 73 -10.76 12.26 -0.29
CA VAL A 73 -10.88 11.86 1.12
C VAL A 73 -12.09 10.94 1.26
N ARG A 74 -13.30 11.40 0.93
CA ARG A 74 -14.52 10.58 1.06
C ARG A 74 -14.41 9.24 0.34
N GLY A 75 -13.80 9.20 -0.85
CA GLY A 75 -13.59 7.98 -1.63
C GLY A 75 -12.59 6.99 -1.00
N ALA A 76 -11.65 7.47 -0.19
CA ALA A 76 -10.67 6.64 0.51
C ALA A 76 -11.20 6.05 1.83
N LEU A 77 -12.35 6.51 2.35
CA LEU A 77 -12.90 6.12 3.64
C LEU A 77 -12.95 4.60 3.88
N PRO A 78 -13.43 3.76 2.93
CA PRO A 78 -13.44 2.31 3.14
C PRO A 78 -12.04 1.73 3.36
N ARG A 79 -11.05 2.23 2.60
CA ARG A 79 -9.66 1.80 2.71
C ARG A 79 -9.00 2.30 3.99
N ALA A 80 -9.22 3.56 4.37
CA ALA A 80 -8.71 4.12 5.61
C ALA A 80 -9.28 3.38 6.83
N SER A 81 -10.55 2.96 6.77
CA SER A 81 -11.19 2.16 7.82
C SER A 81 -10.58 0.77 7.95
N ALA A 82 -10.32 0.09 6.82
CA ALA A 82 -9.63 -1.21 6.81
C ALA A 82 -8.19 -1.10 7.35
N LEU A 83 -7.47 -0.03 6.99
CA LEU A 83 -6.13 0.23 7.52
C LEU A 83 -6.16 0.48 9.03
N ARG A 84 -7.10 1.31 9.52
CA ARG A 84 -7.23 1.58 10.96
C ARG A 84 -7.47 0.30 11.77
N LYS A 85 -8.28 -0.63 11.26
CA LYS A 85 -8.52 -1.91 11.92
C LYS A 85 -7.23 -2.70 12.13
N VAL A 86 -6.39 -2.84 11.09
CA VAL A 86 -5.11 -3.58 11.21
C VAL A 86 -4.05 -2.82 12.02
N ILE A 87 -4.14 -1.48 12.09
CA ILE A 87 -3.32 -0.69 13.02
C ILE A 87 -3.69 -1.04 14.47
N GLU A 88 -4.98 -1.07 14.79
CA GLU A 88 -5.48 -1.33 16.15
C GLU A 88 -5.29 -2.80 16.57
N GLU A 89 -5.50 -3.75 15.65
CA GLU A 89 -5.43 -5.20 15.94
C GLU A 89 -3.99 -5.74 15.92
N ASP A 90 -3.17 -5.32 14.96
CA ASP A 90 -1.85 -5.92 14.70
C ASP A 90 -0.68 -4.94 14.86
N GLY A 91 -0.95 -3.67 15.20
CA GLY A 91 0.09 -2.67 15.40
C GLY A 91 0.81 -2.24 14.12
N VAL A 92 0.15 -2.36 12.95
CA VAL A 92 0.72 -1.91 11.67
C VAL A 92 1.19 -0.46 11.75
N THR A 93 2.42 -0.21 11.31
CA THR A 93 3.00 1.14 11.31
C THR A 93 3.10 1.74 9.91
N HIS A 94 3.17 0.91 8.87
CA HIS A 94 3.30 1.36 7.49
C HIS A 94 2.44 0.54 6.54
N MET A 95 1.86 1.20 5.55
CA MET A 95 1.16 0.56 4.43
C MET A 95 2.02 0.72 3.16
N ALA A 96 2.42 -0.40 2.57
CA ALA A 96 3.14 -0.41 1.30
C ALA A 96 2.16 -0.36 0.13
N ALA A 97 2.46 0.46 -0.88
CA ALA A 97 1.76 0.49 -2.15
C ALA A 97 2.73 0.29 -3.31
N ILE A 98 2.29 -0.45 -4.33
CA ILE A 98 3.04 -0.63 -5.58
C ILE A 98 2.71 0.45 -6.63
N CYS A 99 1.50 1.03 -6.57
CA CYS A 99 1.05 2.06 -7.48
C CYS A 99 1.48 3.46 -7.01
N ALA A 100 2.14 4.22 -7.89
CA ALA A 100 2.54 5.59 -7.61
C ALA A 100 1.35 6.52 -7.29
N ILE A 101 0.22 6.36 -7.97
CA ILE A 101 -1.01 7.13 -7.69
C ILE A 101 -1.50 6.84 -6.28
N CYS A 102 -1.55 5.56 -5.87
CA CYS A 102 -1.94 5.20 -4.51
C CYS A 102 -0.99 5.82 -3.48
N LYS A 103 0.32 5.78 -3.72
CA LYS A 103 1.32 6.40 -2.82
C LYS A 103 1.06 7.90 -2.66
N SER A 104 0.96 8.64 -3.77
CA SER A 104 0.71 10.09 -3.77
C SER A 104 -0.65 10.47 -3.20
N GLN A 105 -1.65 9.62 -3.37
CA GLN A 105 -2.98 9.84 -2.83
C GLN A 105 -2.99 9.71 -1.31
N PHE A 106 -2.46 8.61 -0.77
CA PHE A 106 -2.50 8.37 0.67
C PHE A 106 -1.61 9.32 1.46
N SER A 107 -0.53 9.84 0.88
CA SER A 107 0.31 10.84 1.58
C SER A 107 -0.46 12.12 1.88
N LYS A 108 -1.48 12.44 1.07
CA LYS A 108 -2.37 13.59 1.29
C LYS A 108 -3.62 13.26 2.08
N VAL A 109 -4.17 12.05 1.92
CA VAL A 109 -5.48 11.69 2.48
C VAL A 109 -5.41 11.00 3.84
N LEU A 110 -4.36 10.24 4.16
CA LEU A 110 -4.22 9.62 5.49
C LEU A 110 -4.21 10.65 6.65
N PRO A 111 -3.58 11.84 6.51
CA PRO A 111 -3.66 12.90 7.52
C PRO A 111 -5.09 13.33 7.90
N GLU A 112 -6.01 13.36 6.92
CA GLU A 112 -7.43 13.70 7.15
C GLU A 112 -8.16 12.65 8.02
N TYR A 113 -7.56 11.47 8.17
CA TYR A 113 -8.02 10.38 9.04
C TYR A 113 -7.19 10.23 10.32
N GLY A 114 -6.33 11.19 10.64
CA GLY A 114 -5.47 11.16 11.83
C GLY A 114 -4.27 10.22 11.73
N MET A 115 -3.91 9.76 10.52
CA MET A 115 -2.75 8.92 10.26
C MET A 115 -1.59 9.76 9.71
N ALA A 116 -0.35 9.38 10.00
CA ALA A 116 0.82 10.12 9.55
C ALA A 116 1.01 10.04 8.01
N MET A 117 1.51 11.12 7.40
CA MET A 117 1.73 11.19 5.95
C MET A 117 2.74 10.15 5.45
N ASP A 118 3.78 9.87 6.24
CA ASP A 118 4.89 8.96 5.95
C ASP A 118 4.56 7.48 6.20
N MET A 119 3.37 7.20 6.76
CA MET A 119 2.85 5.83 6.90
C MET A 119 2.73 5.11 5.55
N ILE A 120 2.52 5.83 4.45
CA ILE A 120 2.47 5.24 3.10
C ILE A 120 3.86 5.17 2.46
N VAL A 121 4.31 3.96 2.16
CA VAL A 121 5.62 3.69 1.53
C VAL A 121 5.46 3.00 0.19
N SER A 122 6.50 3.06 -0.64
CA SER A 122 6.54 2.31 -1.91
C SER A 122 7.05 0.89 -1.65
N LEU A 123 6.43 -0.11 -2.28
CA LEU A 123 7.00 -1.47 -2.33
C LEU A 123 8.45 -1.44 -2.84
N HIS A 124 8.70 -0.66 -3.89
CA HIS A 124 10.04 -0.53 -4.50
C HIS A 124 11.05 0.10 -3.53
N GLN A 125 10.59 1.02 -2.68
CA GLN A 125 11.44 1.64 -1.65
C GLN A 125 11.85 0.60 -0.61
N LEU A 126 10.91 -0.19 -0.09
CA LEU A 126 11.21 -1.23 0.89
C LEU A 126 12.18 -2.28 0.35
N ILE A 127 12.04 -2.65 -0.93
CA ILE A 127 12.99 -3.55 -1.59
C ILE A 127 14.37 -2.89 -1.69
N GLY A 128 14.44 -1.64 -2.14
CA GLY A 128 15.70 -0.88 -2.24
C GLY A 128 16.42 -0.77 -0.90
N ASP A 129 15.69 -0.45 0.18
CA ASP A 129 16.20 -0.34 1.54
C ASP A 129 16.72 -1.68 2.10
N ALA A 130 16.30 -2.80 1.52
CA ALA A 130 16.76 -4.14 1.91
C ALA A 130 17.98 -4.64 1.12
N LEU A 131 18.34 -3.99 0.02
CA LEU A 131 19.50 -4.38 -0.78
C LEU A 131 20.78 -3.94 -0.07
N VAL A 132 21.70 -4.89 0.11
CA VAL A 132 23.05 -4.65 0.62
C VAL A 132 24.01 -4.70 -0.56
N PHE A 133 24.63 -3.57 -0.87
CA PHE A 133 25.65 -3.49 -1.90
C PHE A 133 27.04 -3.58 -1.28
N GLU A 134 27.95 -4.29 -1.94
CA GLU A 134 29.37 -4.17 -1.62
C GLU A 134 29.86 -2.77 -2.04
N SER A 135 30.76 -2.19 -1.25
CA SER A 135 31.37 -0.90 -1.58
C SER A 135 32.03 -0.98 -2.96
N ALA A 136 31.76 0.00 -3.82
CA ALA A 136 32.48 0.12 -5.08
C ALA A 136 33.99 0.20 -4.79
N GLN A 137 34.74 -0.71 -5.40
CA GLN A 137 36.18 -0.89 -5.22
C GLN A 137 36.99 0.27 -5.79
#